data_AF-A0A6J7V7V9-F1
#
_entry.id   AF-A0A6J7V7V9-F1
#
_cell.length_a   1.000
_cell.length_b   1.000
_cell.length_c   1.000
_cell.angle_alpha   90.00
_cell.angle_beta   90.00
_cell.angle_gamma   90.00
#
_symmetry.space_group_name_H-M   'P 1'
#
loop_
_entity.id
_entity.type
_entity.pdbx_description
1 polymer ?
#
loop_
_entity_poly.entity_id
_entity_poly.type
_entity_poly.pdbx_seq_one_letter_code
_entity_poly.pdbx_strand_id
1 'polypeptide(L)'
;MRFATFIALGFCIAFSLLGPLGLKGGVVHLLGVGCGVAYNFYFKKSILSPLPFLIAFSALPSCIVLSKKSTVPTWLIISGALFGAAIHFANVIKDIDADRASGIHGAPQRVGARASATIAGLSLIIISLILNSVTNAPFLILIALVALILLITLPKRFTFWVVMAMALVDVGVLVTSGAHSLAMPA
;
A
#
# COMPACT_ATOMS: atom_id res chain seq x y z
N MET A 1 -1.73 -11.44 27.10
CA MET A 1 -1.81 -11.10 25.66
C MET A 1 -3.20 -11.36 25.04
N ARG A 2 -3.81 -12.54 25.18
CA ARG A 2 -5.10 -12.86 24.52
C ARG A 2 -6.27 -11.92 24.85
N PHE A 3 -6.44 -11.54 26.11
CA PHE A 3 -7.53 -10.64 26.55
C PHE A 3 -7.45 -9.24 25.90
N ALA A 4 -6.26 -8.65 25.87
CA ALA A 4 -6.04 -7.36 25.23
C ALA A 4 -6.33 -7.39 23.71
N THR A 5 -6.05 -8.51 23.04
CA THR A 5 -6.39 -8.68 21.62
C THR A 5 -7.90 -8.67 21.38
N PHE A 6 -8.68 -9.34 22.22
CA PHE A 6 -10.14 -9.34 22.10
C PHE A 6 -10.74 -7.96 22.39
N ILE A 7 -10.21 -7.25 23.39
CA ILE A 7 -10.60 -5.86 23.68
C ILE A 7 -10.29 -4.95 22.48
N ALA A 8 -9.06 -5.02 21.96
CA ALA A 8 -8.66 -4.22 20.81
C ALA A 8 -9.50 -4.53 19.57
N LEU A 9 -9.84 -5.80 19.33
CA LEU A 9 -10.72 -6.20 18.25
C LEU A 9 -12.14 -5.63 18.43
N GLY A 10 -12.68 -5.69 19.65
CA GLY A 10 -13.98 -5.10 19.98
C GLY A 10 -14.01 -3.59 19.69
N PHE A 11 -12.99 -2.86 20.16
CA PHE A 11 -12.85 -1.43 19.85
C PHE A 11 -12.65 -1.16 18.36
N CYS A 12 -11.86 -1.98 17.66
CA CYS A 12 -11.66 -1.86 16.22
C CYS A 12 -12.98 -1.98 15.46
N ILE A 13 -13.80 -2.98 15.78
CA ILE A 13 -15.12 -3.17 15.17
C ILE A 13 -16.04 -2.00 15.53
N ALA A 14 -16.12 -1.64 16.81
CA ALA A 14 -17.00 -0.56 17.27
C ALA A 14 -16.64 0.77 16.61
N PHE A 15 -15.38 1.19 16.64
CA PHE A 15 -14.95 2.46 16.03
C PHE A 15 -15.01 2.44 14.51
N SER A 16 -14.83 1.29 13.86
CA SER A 16 -15.00 1.19 12.40
C SER A 16 -16.45 1.45 12.01
N LEU A 17 -17.42 0.82 12.69
CA LEU A 17 -18.83 0.85 12.30
C LEU A 17 -19.61 2.04 12.87
N LEU A 18 -19.31 2.42 14.11
CA LEU A 18 -20.02 3.48 14.85
C LEU A 18 -19.26 4.80 14.86
N GLY A 19 -18.00 4.81 14.40
CA GLY A 19 -17.18 6.01 14.32
C GLY A 19 -17.46 6.85 13.06
N PRO A 20 -16.58 7.82 12.76
CA PRO A 20 -16.78 8.80 11.68
C PRO A 20 -16.78 8.20 10.28
N LEU A 21 -16.34 6.94 10.13
CA LEU A 21 -16.37 6.22 8.85
C LEU A 21 -17.80 5.82 8.43
N GLY A 22 -18.74 5.75 9.38
CA GLY A 22 -20.06 5.19 9.17
C GLY A 22 -20.03 3.73 8.70
N LEU A 23 -21.20 3.18 8.35
CA LEU A 23 -21.31 1.76 8.02
C LEU A 23 -20.51 1.36 6.76
N LYS A 24 -20.65 2.12 5.66
CA LYS A 24 -19.98 1.80 4.39
C LYS A 24 -18.45 1.90 4.52
N GLY A 25 -17.94 3.00 5.06
CA GLY A 25 -16.51 3.18 5.30
C GLY A 25 -15.99 2.15 6.32
N GLY A 26 -16.74 1.93 7.40
CA GLY A 26 -16.41 0.97 8.45
C GLY A 26 -16.22 -0.46 7.95
N VAL A 27 -17.13 -0.96 7.10
CA VAL A 27 -17.01 -2.30 6.52
C VAL A 27 -15.76 -2.41 5.63
N VAL A 28 -15.47 -1.40 4.82
CA VAL A 28 -14.26 -1.39 3.98
C VAL A 28 -12.99 -1.30 4.83
N HIS A 29 -13.00 -0.53 5.92
CA HIS A 29 -11.88 -0.52 6.86
C HIS A 29 -11.66 -1.90 7.50
N LEU A 30 -12.75 -2.56 7.94
CA LEU A 30 -12.68 -3.91 8.51
C LEU A 30 -12.23 -4.96 7.50
N LEU A 31 -12.53 -4.80 6.21
CA LEU A 31 -11.95 -5.61 5.14
C LEU A 31 -10.42 -5.50 5.16
N GLY A 32 -9.87 -4.28 5.26
CA GLY A 32 -8.43 -4.06 5.36
C GLY A 32 -7.80 -4.73 6.60
N VAL A 33 -8.45 -4.59 7.76
CA VAL A 33 -8.03 -5.27 9.00
C VAL A 33 -8.06 -6.80 8.82
N GLY A 34 -9.14 -7.32 8.24
CA GLY A 34 -9.31 -8.73 7.92
C GLY A 34 -8.23 -9.25 6.99
N CYS A 35 -7.82 -8.47 5.98
CA CYS A 35 -6.68 -8.78 5.12
C CYS A 35 -5.37 -8.87 5.91
N GLY A 36 -5.11 -7.96 6.85
CA GLY A 36 -3.92 -8.03 7.71
C GLY A 36 -3.88 -9.30 8.57
N VAL A 37 -5.03 -9.68 9.13
CA VAL A 37 -5.18 -10.94 9.88
C VAL A 37 -4.96 -12.13 8.94
N ALA A 38 -5.66 -12.16 7.81
CA ALA A 38 -5.59 -13.25 6.84
C ALA A 38 -4.17 -13.43 6.30
N TYR A 39 -3.43 -12.33 6.11
CA TYR A 39 -2.04 -12.38 5.69
C TYR A 39 -1.20 -13.24 6.63
N ASN A 40 -1.22 -12.93 7.93
CA ASN A 40 -0.39 -13.61 8.91
C ASN A 40 -0.73 -15.09 9.05
N PHE A 41 -2.01 -15.45 8.98
CA PHE A 41 -2.45 -16.83 9.20
C PHE A 41 -2.43 -17.71 7.93
N TYR A 42 -2.70 -17.13 6.76
CA TYR A 42 -2.94 -17.91 5.54
C TYR A 42 -2.01 -17.53 4.38
N PHE A 43 -1.81 -16.23 4.13
CA PHE A 43 -1.17 -15.81 2.89
C PHE A 43 0.36 -15.62 2.99
N LYS A 44 0.93 -15.41 4.18
CA LYS A 44 2.33 -15.04 4.39
C LYS A 44 3.33 -15.97 3.68
N LYS A 45 3.05 -17.28 3.68
CA LYS A 45 3.89 -18.31 3.05
C LYS A 45 3.43 -18.71 1.63
N SER A 46 2.36 -18.10 1.13
CA SER A 46 1.72 -18.45 -0.14
C SER A 46 2.19 -17.55 -1.29
N ILE A 47 1.97 -17.99 -2.53
CA ILE A 47 2.20 -17.12 -3.71
C ILE A 47 1.19 -15.97 -3.77
N LEU A 48 0.06 -16.11 -3.09
CA LEU A 48 -0.95 -15.06 -2.96
C LEU A 48 -0.63 -14.06 -1.84
N SER A 49 0.57 -14.11 -1.23
CA SER A 49 1.02 -13.13 -0.23
C SER A 49 0.82 -11.65 -0.60
N PRO A 50 0.85 -11.20 -1.87
CA PRO A 50 0.57 -9.80 -2.20
C PRO A 50 -0.92 -9.44 -2.11
N LEU A 51 -1.83 -10.41 -2.29
CA LEU A 51 -3.27 -10.15 -2.41
C LEU A 51 -3.86 -9.39 -1.21
N PRO A 52 -3.57 -9.76 0.06
CA PRO A 52 -4.02 -8.99 1.20
C PRO A 52 -3.51 -7.55 1.21
N PHE A 53 -2.29 -7.31 0.74
CA PHE A 53 -1.72 -5.96 0.66
C PHE A 53 -2.42 -5.11 -0.41
N LEU A 54 -2.67 -5.69 -1.60
CA LEU A 54 -3.42 -5.01 -2.65
C LEU A 54 -4.79 -4.52 -2.12
N ILE A 55 -5.53 -5.42 -1.47
CA ILE A 55 -6.87 -5.14 -0.97
C ILE A 55 -6.82 -4.14 0.20
N ALA A 56 -5.95 -4.36 1.19
CA ALA A 56 -5.88 -3.50 2.37
C ALA A 56 -5.48 -2.07 2.00
N PHE A 57 -4.49 -1.88 1.13
CA PHE A 57 -4.04 -0.55 0.75
C PHE A 57 -5.00 0.17 -0.20
N SER A 58 -5.83 -0.54 -0.98
CA SER A 58 -6.98 0.08 -1.64
C SER A 58 -8.08 0.47 -0.64
N ALA A 59 -8.34 -0.38 0.36
CA ALA A 59 -9.40 -0.18 1.33
C ALA A 59 -9.16 1.04 2.23
N LEU A 60 -7.92 1.30 2.64
CA LEU A 60 -7.54 2.39 3.56
C LEU A 60 -8.00 3.79 3.09
N PRO A 61 -7.69 4.27 1.87
CA PRO A 61 -8.20 5.55 1.41
C PRO A 61 -9.67 5.46 0.99
N SER A 62 -10.12 4.31 0.47
CA SER A 62 -11.50 4.12 0.01
C SER A 62 -12.53 4.23 1.14
N CYS A 63 -12.20 3.75 2.35
CA CYS A 63 -13.12 3.85 3.47
C CYS A 63 -13.40 5.31 3.86
N ILE A 64 -12.40 6.19 3.72
CA ILE A 64 -12.53 7.63 3.98
C ILE A 64 -13.46 8.26 2.94
N VAL A 65 -13.26 7.97 1.65
CA VAL A 65 -14.13 8.49 0.58
C VAL A 65 -15.59 8.05 0.78
N LEU A 66 -15.79 6.77 1.10
CA LEU A 66 -17.13 6.22 1.37
C LEU A 66 -17.78 6.83 2.62
N SER A 67 -17.01 7.22 3.63
CA SER A 67 -17.53 7.89 4.82
C SER A 67 -18.17 9.25 4.48
N LYS A 68 -17.67 9.92 3.44
CA LYS A 68 -18.21 11.16 2.90
C LYS A 68 -19.38 10.95 1.93
N LYS A 69 -19.84 9.69 1.76
CA LYS A 69 -20.88 9.28 0.80
C LYS A 69 -20.52 9.59 -0.66
N SER A 70 -19.24 9.76 -0.95
CA SER A 70 -18.74 9.99 -2.31
C SER A 70 -18.40 8.67 -3.01
N THR A 71 -18.36 8.70 -4.34
CA THR A 71 -17.90 7.56 -5.15
C THR A 71 -16.39 7.44 -5.06
N VAL A 72 -15.89 6.23 -4.81
CA VAL A 72 -14.44 5.97 -4.78
C VAL A 72 -13.90 6.03 -6.20
N PRO A 73 -12.98 6.96 -6.50
CA PRO A 73 -12.43 7.03 -7.85
C PRO A 73 -11.47 5.85 -8.11
N THR A 74 -11.50 5.33 -9.33
CA THR A 74 -10.71 4.15 -9.73
C THR A 74 -9.21 4.36 -9.58
N TRP A 75 -8.72 5.57 -9.86
CA TRP A 75 -7.30 5.92 -9.68
C TRP A 75 -6.83 5.73 -8.23
N LEU A 76 -7.69 5.99 -7.24
CA LEU A 76 -7.37 5.84 -5.81
C LEU A 76 -7.28 4.37 -5.42
N ILE A 77 -8.20 3.55 -5.93
CA ILE A 77 -8.20 2.09 -5.73
C ILE A 77 -6.92 1.49 -6.31
N ILE A 78 -6.59 1.83 -7.58
CA ILE A 78 -5.41 1.32 -8.29
C ILE A 78 -4.12 1.79 -7.61
N SER A 79 -4.02 3.08 -7.25
CA SER A 79 -2.85 3.61 -6.57
C SER A 79 -2.63 2.94 -5.21
N GLY A 80 -3.71 2.77 -4.43
CA GLY A 80 -3.66 2.02 -3.17
C GLY A 80 -3.17 0.58 -3.36
N ALA A 81 -3.73 -0.15 -4.33
CA ALA A 81 -3.29 -1.51 -4.62
C ALA A 81 -1.80 -1.58 -4.97
N LEU A 82 -1.33 -0.70 -5.85
CA LEU A 82 0.08 -0.61 -6.25
C LEU A 82 0.99 -0.26 -5.07
N PHE A 83 0.52 0.59 -4.13
CA PHE A 83 1.26 0.91 -2.91
C PHE A 83 1.42 -0.32 -2.02
N GLY A 84 0.33 -1.09 -1.84
CA GLY A 84 0.37 -2.34 -1.11
C GLY A 84 1.36 -3.34 -1.72
N ALA A 85 1.36 -3.47 -3.05
CA ALA A 85 2.36 -4.26 -3.75
C ALA A 85 3.78 -3.74 -3.50
N ALA A 86 4.01 -2.44 -3.70
CA ALA A 86 5.32 -1.84 -3.54
C ALA A 86 5.90 -2.09 -2.15
N ILE A 87 5.10 -1.88 -1.10
CA ILE A 87 5.52 -2.11 0.28
C ILE A 87 5.78 -3.60 0.54
N HIS A 88 4.89 -4.50 0.10
CA HIS A 88 5.06 -5.94 0.31
C HIS A 88 6.35 -6.48 -0.33
N PHE A 89 6.66 -6.05 -1.56
CA PHE A 89 7.88 -6.46 -2.24
C PHE A 89 9.12 -5.74 -1.70
N ALA A 90 9.02 -4.47 -1.29
CA ALA A 90 10.14 -3.72 -0.73
C ALA A 90 10.60 -4.27 0.64
N ASN A 91 9.65 -4.71 1.47
CA ASN A 91 9.94 -5.25 2.81
C ASN A 91 10.87 -6.46 2.77
N VAL A 92 10.78 -7.27 1.71
CA VAL A 92 11.55 -8.52 1.61
C VAL A 92 13.00 -8.28 1.17
N ILE A 93 13.34 -7.11 0.64
CA ILE A 93 14.68 -6.83 0.10
C ILE A 93 15.79 -7.03 1.14
N LYS A 94 15.55 -6.64 2.40
CA LYS A 94 16.55 -6.73 3.47
C LYS A 94 16.59 -8.11 4.14
N ASP A 95 15.44 -8.77 4.24
CA ASP A 95 15.26 -9.91 5.15
C ASP A 95 15.05 -11.24 4.42
N ILE A 96 15.23 -11.29 3.08
CA ILE A 96 14.86 -12.45 2.25
C ILE A 96 15.51 -13.77 2.71
N ASP A 97 16.78 -13.74 3.13
CA ASP A 97 17.50 -14.95 3.52
C ASP A 97 17.02 -15.46 4.89
N ALA A 98 16.77 -14.55 5.83
CA ALA A 98 16.21 -14.87 7.13
C ALA A 98 14.75 -15.37 7.03
N ASP A 99 13.94 -14.74 6.17
CA ASP A 99 12.58 -15.17 5.86
C ASP A 99 12.57 -16.59 5.28
N ARG A 100 13.43 -16.86 4.30
CA ARG A 100 13.53 -18.19 3.70
C ARG A 100 14.00 -19.25 4.71
N ALA A 101 14.98 -18.92 5.55
CA ALA A 101 15.46 -19.82 6.60
C ALA A 101 14.36 -20.15 7.64
N SER A 102 13.42 -19.24 7.86
CA SER A 102 12.24 -19.47 8.73
C SER A 102 11.03 -20.08 8.00
N GLY A 103 11.20 -20.53 6.75
CA GLY A 103 10.16 -21.16 5.94
C GLY A 103 9.10 -20.20 5.41
N ILE A 104 9.40 -18.89 5.36
CA ILE A 104 8.57 -17.89 4.72
C ILE A 104 8.93 -17.83 3.24
N HIS A 105 8.07 -18.41 2.42
CA HIS A 105 8.20 -18.39 0.97
C HIS A 105 7.01 -17.65 0.34
N GLY A 106 6.82 -16.36 0.65
CA GLY A 106 5.85 -15.54 -0.08
C GLY A 106 6.23 -15.33 -1.55
N ALA A 107 5.38 -14.69 -2.33
CA ALA A 107 5.71 -14.33 -3.72
C ALA A 107 7.00 -13.48 -3.83
N PRO A 108 7.22 -12.42 -3.02
CA PRO A 108 8.47 -11.67 -3.07
C PRO A 108 9.70 -12.54 -2.76
N GLN A 109 9.59 -13.42 -1.77
CA GLN A 109 10.66 -14.35 -1.42
C GLN A 109 10.95 -15.35 -2.54
N ARG A 110 9.94 -15.79 -3.31
CA ARG A 110 10.14 -16.69 -4.45
C ARG A 110 10.83 -16.00 -5.63
N VAL A 111 10.40 -14.79 -6.00
CA VAL A 111 11.00 -14.06 -7.14
C VAL A 111 12.38 -13.48 -6.83
N GLY A 112 12.73 -13.36 -5.55
CA GLY A 112 14.05 -12.91 -5.11
C GLY A 112 14.14 -11.39 -4.91
N ALA A 113 15.21 -10.94 -4.24
CA ALA A 113 15.38 -9.54 -3.85
C ALA A 113 15.45 -8.58 -5.04
N ARG A 114 16.13 -8.99 -6.14
CA ARG A 114 16.25 -8.14 -7.34
C ARG A 114 14.90 -7.92 -8.02
N ALA A 115 14.17 -9.00 -8.30
CA ALA A 115 12.85 -8.88 -8.92
C ALA A 115 11.87 -8.15 -8.00
N SER A 116 11.93 -8.38 -6.68
CA SER A 116 11.10 -7.66 -5.71
C SER A 116 11.36 -6.16 -5.72
N ALA A 117 12.63 -5.74 -5.75
CA ALA A 117 12.98 -4.34 -5.89
C ALA A 117 12.46 -3.73 -7.21
N THR A 118 12.58 -4.45 -8.32
CA THR A 118 12.06 -4.00 -9.62
C THR A 118 10.54 -3.86 -9.60
N ILE A 119 9.82 -4.84 -9.06
CA ILE A 119 8.35 -4.79 -8.94
C ILE A 119 7.91 -3.62 -8.07
N ALA A 120 8.59 -3.39 -6.94
CA ALA A 120 8.29 -2.27 -6.06
C ALA A 120 8.53 -0.92 -6.76
N GLY A 121 9.68 -0.76 -7.42
CA GLY A 121 10.01 0.46 -8.16
C GLY A 121 9.05 0.73 -9.32
N LEU A 122 8.72 -0.28 -10.13
CA LEU A 122 7.75 -0.14 -11.22
C LEU A 122 6.35 0.22 -10.70
N SER A 123 5.93 -0.37 -9.58
CA SER A 123 4.64 -0.05 -8.96
C SER A 123 4.58 1.43 -8.57
N LEU A 124 5.64 1.98 -7.97
CA LEU A 124 5.73 3.40 -7.64
C LEU A 124 5.78 4.29 -8.89
N ILE A 125 6.53 3.92 -9.94
CA ILE A 125 6.54 4.68 -11.20
C ILE A 125 5.13 4.78 -11.79
N ILE A 126 4.38 3.67 -11.79
CA ILE A 126 2.99 3.67 -12.27
C ILE A 126 2.12 4.56 -11.37
N ILE A 127 2.31 4.54 -10.05
CA ILE A 127 1.62 5.46 -9.13
C ILE A 127 1.93 6.92 -9.51
N SER A 128 3.20 7.31 -9.67
CA SER A 128 3.58 8.68 -10.04
C SER A 128 2.93 9.12 -11.36
N LEU A 129 2.80 8.23 -12.35
CA LEU A 129 2.10 8.50 -13.61
C LEU A 129 0.59 8.69 -13.42
N ILE A 130 -0.05 7.85 -12.61
CA ILE A 130 -1.48 7.97 -12.26
C ILE A 130 -1.72 9.27 -11.49
N LEU A 131 -0.87 9.60 -10.51
CA LEU A 131 -1.00 10.82 -9.74
C LEU A 131 -0.79 12.05 -10.63
N ASN A 132 0.22 12.07 -11.49
CA ASN A 132 0.41 13.17 -12.43
C ASN A 132 -0.82 13.39 -13.33
N SER A 133 -1.48 12.33 -13.80
CA SER A 133 -2.65 12.48 -14.68
C SER A 133 -3.87 13.07 -13.98
N VAL A 134 -3.96 12.96 -12.64
CA VAL A 134 -5.08 13.53 -11.86
C VAL A 134 -4.73 14.86 -11.20
N THR A 135 -3.46 15.14 -10.94
CA THR A 135 -3.01 16.37 -10.25
C THR A 135 -2.32 17.39 -11.15
N ASN A 136 -2.00 17.03 -12.40
CA ASN A 136 -1.17 17.83 -13.31
C ASN A 136 0.17 18.26 -12.66
N ALA A 137 0.84 17.32 -11.97
CA ALA A 137 2.08 17.54 -11.26
C ALA A 137 3.30 16.96 -12.01
N PRO A 138 3.83 17.64 -13.05
CA PRO A 138 4.86 17.08 -13.92
C PRO A 138 6.17 16.74 -13.19
N PHE A 139 6.41 17.34 -12.01
CA PHE A 139 7.56 17.00 -11.17
C PHE A 139 7.56 15.52 -10.74
N LEU A 140 6.40 14.85 -10.66
CA LEU A 140 6.31 13.42 -10.37
C LEU A 140 6.97 12.57 -11.45
N ILE A 141 6.87 12.97 -12.71
CA ILE A 141 7.54 12.29 -13.82
C ILE A 141 9.05 12.43 -13.66
N LEU A 142 9.54 13.64 -13.33
CA LEU A 142 10.96 13.87 -13.09
C LEU A 142 11.48 13.02 -11.93
N ILE A 143 10.75 12.96 -10.82
CA ILE A 143 11.11 12.12 -9.67
C ILE A 143 11.12 10.63 -10.05
N ALA A 144 10.12 10.16 -10.80
CA ALA A 144 10.06 8.78 -11.26
C ALA A 144 11.24 8.42 -12.18
N LEU A 145 11.63 9.31 -13.08
CA LEU A 145 12.80 9.13 -13.95
C LEU A 145 14.11 9.14 -13.16
N VAL A 146 14.27 10.06 -12.20
CA VAL A 146 15.44 10.10 -11.31
C VAL A 146 15.51 8.82 -10.49
N ALA A 147 14.40 8.39 -9.89
CA ALA A 147 14.34 7.14 -9.14
C ALA A 147 14.71 5.94 -9.99
N LEU A 148 14.22 5.85 -11.24
CA LEU A 148 14.59 4.80 -12.18
C LEU A 148 16.10 4.77 -12.44
N ILE A 149 16.71 5.93 -12.70
CA ILE A 149 18.16 6.05 -12.90
C ILE A 149 18.91 5.60 -11.63
N LEU A 150 18.49 6.05 -10.45
CA LEU A 150 19.11 5.68 -9.18
C LEU A 150 18.99 4.18 -8.89
N LEU A 151 17.85 3.55 -9.21
CA LEU A 151 17.66 2.11 -9.05
C LEU A 151 18.57 1.27 -9.96
N ILE A 152 18.99 1.82 -11.10
CA ILE A 152 19.91 1.18 -12.06
C ILE A 152 21.37 1.43 -11.67
N THR A 153 21.69 2.65 -11.23
CA THR A 153 23.08 3.12 -11.08
C THR A 153 23.63 2.96 -9.66
N LEU A 154 22.80 3.07 -8.62
CA LEU A 154 23.27 3.00 -7.24
C LEU A 154 23.53 1.56 -6.80
N PRO A 155 24.50 1.36 -5.87
CA PRO A 155 24.68 0.08 -5.20
C PRO A 155 23.39 -0.43 -4.55
N LYS A 156 23.14 -1.75 -4.61
CA LYS A 156 21.92 -2.40 -4.11
C LYS A 156 21.52 -2.03 -2.67
N ARG A 157 22.48 -1.68 -1.82
CA ARG A 157 22.23 -1.22 -0.44
C ARG A 157 21.36 0.04 -0.37
N PHE A 158 21.29 0.83 -1.44
CA PHE A 158 20.49 2.05 -1.53
C PHE A 158 19.12 1.85 -2.16
N THR A 159 18.87 0.71 -2.82
CA THR A 159 17.61 0.42 -3.53
C THR A 159 16.38 0.61 -2.63
N PHE A 160 16.43 0.09 -1.40
CA PHE A 160 15.34 0.25 -0.42
C PHE A 160 15.05 1.73 -0.11
N TRP A 161 16.09 2.55 0.04
CA TRP A 161 15.95 3.96 0.37
C TRP A 161 15.37 4.78 -0.78
N VAL A 162 15.76 4.46 -2.03
CA VAL A 162 15.18 5.08 -3.23
C VAL A 162 13.69 4.78 -3.33
N VAL A 163 13.30 3.51 -3.16
CA VAL A 163 11.89 3.08 -3.14
C VAL A 163 11.12 3.79 -2.01
N MET A 164 11.70 3.89 -0.82
CA MET A 164 11.05 4.55 0.32
C MET A 164 10.86 6.05 0.09
N ALA A 165 11.87 6.75 -0.42
CA ALA A 165 11.77 8.17 -0.72
C ALA A 165 10.67 8.47 -1.76
N MET A 166 10.61 7.65 -2.81
CA MET A 166 9.58 7.78 -3.84
C MET A 166 8.18 7.49 -3.28
N ALA A 167 8.03 6.45 -2.47
CA ALA A 167 6.77 6.14 -1.80
C ALA A 167 6.27 7.31 -0.92
N LEU A 168 7.16 7.99 -0.18
CA LEU A 168 6.80 9.14 0.65
C LEU A 168 6.31 10.32 -0.19
N VAL A 169 6.95 10.59 -1.34
CA VAL A 169 6.49 11.64 -2.27
C VAL A 169 5.11 11.32 -2.81
N ASP A 170 4.91 10.11 -3.33
CA ASP A 170 3.64 9.68 -3.90
C ASP A 170 2.52 9.70 -2.83
N VAL A 171 2.79 9.28 -1.58
CA VAL A 171 1.82 9.36 -0.48
C VAL A 171 1.48 10.81 -0.14
N GLY A 172 2.48 11.71 -0.11
CA GLY A 172 2.26 13.13 0.14
C GLY A 172 1.32 13.75 -0.90
N VAL A 173 1.53 13.44 -2.18
CA VAL A 173 0.62 13.88 -3.26
C VAL A 173 -0.74 13.21 -3.18
N LEU A 174 -0.81 11.90 -2.90
CA LEU A 174 -2.07 11.16 -2.74
C LEU A 174 -2.96 11.78 -1.66
N VAL A 175 -2.39 12.10 -0.49
CA VAL A 175 -3.11 12.67 0.65
C VAL A 175 -3.58 14.08 0.35
N THR A 176 -2.71 14.93 -0.20
CA THR A 176 -3.07 16.33 -0.52
C THR A 176 -4.12 16.40 -1.63
N SER A 177 -4.01 15.54 -2.65
CA SER A 177 -4.95 15.49 -3.77
C SER A 177 -6.28 14.85 -3.38
N GLY A 178 -6.24 13.76 -2.61
CA GLY A 178 -7.45 13.13 -2.07
C GLY A 178 -8.24 14.07 -1.16
N ALA A 179 -7.56 14.86 -0.33
CA ALA A 179 -8.20 15.89 0.48
C ALA A 179 -8.89 16.96 -0.39
N HIS A 180 -8.24 17.38 -1.48
CA HIS A 180 -8.79 18.37 -2.40
C HIS A 180 -9.98 17.83 -3.20
N SER A 181 -9.94 16.56 -3.66
CA SER A 181 -11.04 15.91 -4.37
C SER A 181 -12.27 15.66 -3.49
N LEU A 182 -12.08 15.51 -2.18
CA LEU A 182 -13.15 15.31 -1.20
C LEU A 182 -13.77 16.61 -0.67
N ALA A 183 -13.15 17.76 -0.93
CA ALA A 183 -13.61 19.08 -0.46
C ALA A 183 -14.55 19.80 -1.45
N MET A 184 -14.67 19.30 -2.69
CA MET A 184 -15.55 19.89 -3.70
C MET A 184 -17.00 19.40 -3.48
N PRO A 185 -18.00 20.31 -3.38
CA PRO A 185 -19.40 19.91 -3.35
C PRO A 185 -19.78 19.26 -4.69
N ALA A 186 -20.57 18.19 -4.63
CA ALA A 186 -21.13 17.49 -5.78
C ALA A 186 -22.15 18.34 -6.54
#